data_AF-A0A0D2PMH8-F1
#
_entry.id   AF-A0A0D2PMH8-F1
#
_cell.length_a   1.000
_cell.length_b   1.000
_cell.length_c   1.000
_cell.angle_alpha   90.00
_cell.angle_beta   90.00
_cell.angle_gamma   90.00
#
_symmetry.space_group_name_H-M   'P 1'
#
loop_
_entity.id
_entity.type
_entity.pdbx_description
1 polymer ?
#
loop_
_entity_poly.entity_id
_entity_poly.type
_entity_poly.pdbx_seq_one_letter_code
_entity_poly.pdbx_strand_id
1 'polypeptide(L)'
;MSANPTSLSDTLPSSIPKLDPTGLNWAIFRVRFRDAVEAKGFWSHFDGSSERPEAAPPADGKPPSPPSAEELAAMARWDKDELSAKSLLTQKIPDSTLMRIHAKTLVRERWEAIVKEYTEKGAYAQTDL
;
A
#
# COMPACT_ATOMS: atom_id res chain seq x y z
N MET A 1 13.76 28.78 -6.62
CA MET A 1 13.41 28.09 -5.37
C MET A 1 13.42 26.60 -5.67
N SER A 2 14.51 25.90 -5.32
CA SER A 2 14.66 24.49 -5.60
C SER A 2 13.93 23.70 -4.51
N ALA A 3 12.86 23.01 -4.89
CA ALA A 3 12.25 22.03 -4.00
C ALA A 3 13.25 20.87 -3.82
N ASN A 4 13.73 20.68 -2.60
CA ASN A 4 14.44 19.46 -2.22
C ASN A 4 13.50 18.27 -2.48
N PRO A 5 13.90 17.21 -3.19
CA PRO A 5 13.24 15.93 -3.03
C PRO A 5 13.59 15.45 -1.63
N THR A 6 12.70 15.68 -0.67
CA THR A 6 12.77 15.04 0.63
C THR A 6 12.78 13.54 0.35
N SER A 7 13.95 12.92 0.46
CA SER A 7 14.06 11.47 0.62
C SER A 7 13.39 11.15 1.96
N LEU A 8 12.06 11.03 1.92
CA LEU A 8 11.29 10.43 3.00
C LEU A 8 11.83 9.01 3.06
N SER A 9 12.64 8.73 4.07
CA SER A 9 13.16 7.40 4.34
C SER A 9 12.07 6.36 4.07
N ASP A 10 12.36 5.35 3.26
CA ASP A 10 11.43 4.26 2.89
C ASP A 10 11.06 3.36 4.09
N THR A 11 11.20 3.88 5.32
CA THR A 11 11.00 3.19 6.59
C THR A 11 9.90 3.85 7.40
N LEU A 12 9.06 3.04 8.03
CA LEU A 12 8.09 3.51 9.01
C LEU A 12 8.75 3.80 10.36
N PRO A 13 8.26 4.81 11.12
CA PRO A 13 8.76 5.08 12.46
C PRO A 13 8.73 3.84 13.37
N SER A 14 9.63 3.80 14.35
CA SER A 14 9.67 2.72 15.36
C SER A 14 8.44 2.71 16.26
N SER A 15 7.73 3.85 16.40
CA SER A 15 6.48 3.99 17.14
C SER A 15 5.31 3.19 16.55
N ILE A 16 5.41 2.78 15.29
CA ILE A 16 4.42 1.90 14.64
C ILE A 16 4.73 0.47 15.06
N PRO A 17 3.83 -0.20 15.80
CA PRO A 17 4.06 -1.58 16.24
C PRO A 17 4.13 -2.51 15.03
N LYS A 18 4.78 -3.66 15.20
CA LYS A 18 4.59 -4.79 14.29
C LYS A 18 3.23 -5.43 14.57
N LEU A 19 2.54 -5.89 13.53
CA LEU A 19 1.29 -6.61 13.65
C LEU A 19 1.53 -7.92 14.40
N ASP A 20 0.78 -8.12 15.47
CA ASP A 20 0.84 -9.35 16.25
C ASP A 20 0.16 -10.49 15.48
N PRO A 21 0.76 -11.69 15.33
CA PRO A 21 0.15 -12.83 14.63
C PRO A 21 -1.25 -13.24 15.15
N THR A 22 -1.51 -13.01 16.44
CA THR A 22 -2.81 -13.29 17.11
C THR A 22 -3.86 -12.24 16.79
N GLY A 23 -3.46 -11.05 16.34
CA GLY A 23 -4.35 -9.92 16.08
C GLY A 23 -4.71 -9.08 17.29
N LEU A 24 -4.14 -9.35 18.48
CA LEU A 24 -4.42 -8.60 19.71
C LEU A 24 -4.20 -7.08 19.57
N ASN A 25 -3.19 -6.68 18.80
CA ASN A 25 -2.88 -5.26 18.59
C ASN A 25 -3.48 -4.67 17.30
N TRP A 26 -4.39 -5.38 16.62
CA TRP A 26 -4.89 -5.02 15.28
C TRP A 26 -5.43 -3.58 15.23
N ALA A 27 -6.28 -3.19 16.18
CA ALA A 27 -6.89 -1.86 16.19
C ALA A 27 -5.83 -0.74 16.25
N ILE A 28 -4.85 -0.87 17.14
CA ILE A 28 -3.76 0.11 17.31
C ILE A 28 -2.82 0.09 16.11
N PHE A 29 -2.47 -1.10 15.62
CA PHE A 29 -1.65 -1.26 14.42
C PHE A 29 -2.29 -0.56 13.22
N ARG A 30 -3.56 -0.83 12.95
CA ARG A 30 -4.29 -0.30 11.79
C ARG A 30 -4.30 1.24 11.79
N VAL A 31 -4.64 1.86 12.92
CA VAL A 31 -4.67 3.33 13.05
C VAL A 31 -3.29 3.91 12.80
N ARG A 32 -2.29 3.46 13.55
CA ARG A 32 -0.93 4.02 13.46
C ARG A 32 -0.29 3.78 12.09
N PHE A 33 -0.48 2.60 11.52
CA PHE A 33 0.06 2.26 10.21
C PHE A 33 -0.54 3.15 9.13
N ARG A 34 -1.87 3.35 9.14
CA ARG A 34 -2.55 4.27 8.23
C ARG A 34 -1.97 5.67 8.34
N ASP A 35 -1.94 6.25 9.53
CA ASP A 35 -1.46 7.63 9.74
C ASP A 35 -0.03 7.81 9.21
N ALA A 36 0.84 6.83 9.43
CA ALA A 36 2.23 6.88 8.99
C ALA A 36 2.39 6.74 7.47
N VAL A 37 1.56 5.94 6.82
CA VAL A 37 1.55 5.78 5.36
C VAL A 37 0.91 6.99 4.68
N GLU A 38 -0.14 7.55 5.26
CA GLU A 38 -0.82 8.77 4.81
C GLU A 38 0.11 9.98 4.91
N ALA A 39 0.85 10.13 6.01
CA ALA A 39 1.88 11.16 6.16
C ALA A 39 3.03 11.06 5.14
N LYS A 40 3.24 9.87 4.56
CA LYS A 40 4.21 9.65 3.47
C LYS A 40 3.60 9.80 2.06
N GLY A 41 2.29 9.95 1.95
CA GLY A 41 1.59 10.13 0.67
C GLY A 41 1.28 8.84 -0.10
N PHE A 42 1.40 7.66 0.52
CA PHE A 42 1.17 6.38 -0.17
C PHE A 42 -0.20 5.76 0.10
N TRP A 43 -1.04 6.38 0.95
CA TRP A 43 -2.30 5.78 1.38
C TRP A 43 -3.30 5.53 0.23
N SER A 44 -3.26 6.36 -0.80
CA SER A 44 -4.09 6.21 -2.01
C SER A 44 -3.89 4.89 -2.75
N HIS A 45 -2.74 4.23 -2.57
CA HIS A 45 -2.49 2.89 -3.10
C HIS A 45 -3.14 1.80 -2.23
N PHE A 46 -3.28 2.03 -0.93
CA PHE A 46 -3.87 1.07 0.02
C PHE A 46 -5.39 1.07 -0.02
N ASP A 47 -6.02 2.24 -0.21
CA ASP A 47 -7.48 2.35 -0.34
C ASP A 47 -7.97 2.21 -1.80
N GLY A 48 -7.05 2.26 -2.76
CA GLY A 48 -7.35 2.11 -4.18
C GLY A 48 -7.83 3.39 -4.86
N SER A 49 -7.75 4.55 -4.20
CA SER A 49 -8.09 5.83 -4.82
C SER A 49 -7.11 6.24 -5.93
N SER A 50 -5.89 5.69 -5.93
CA SER A 50 -4.92 5.88 -7.00
C SER A 50 -4.89 4.66 -7.92
N GLU A 51 -5.53 4.80 -9.08
CA GLU A 51 -5.43 3.83 -10.17
C GLU A 51 -4.14 4.02 -10.96
N ARG A 52 -3.63 2.93 -11.52
CA ARG A 52 -2.46 2.98 -12.40
C ARG A 52 -2.82 3.75 -13.67
N PRO A 53 -2.04 4.76 -14.08
CA PRO A 53 -2.28 5.44 -15.34
C PRO A 53 -2.26 4.44 -16.52
N GLU A 54 -3.21 4.61 -17.43
CA GLU A 54 -3.25 3.88 -18.70
C GLU A 54 -3.01 4.85 -19.86
N ALA A 55 -2.55 4.31 -20.99
CA ALA A 55 -2.36 5.10 -22.19
C ALA A 55 -3.72 5.61 -22.72
N ALA A 56 -3.74 6.82 -23.25
CA ALA A 56 -4.93 7.41 -23.82
C ALA A 56 -5.58 6.47 -24.86
N PRO A 57 -6.91 6.31 -24.82
CA PRO A 57 -7.60 5.49 -25.81
C PRO A 57 -7.41 6.06 -27.21
N PRO A 58 -7.42 5.21 -28.26
CA PRO A 58 -7.34 5.69 -29.63
C PRO A 58 -8.45 6.68 -29.94
N ALA A 59 -8.11 7.77 -30.63
CA ALA A 59 -9.10 8.67 -31.22
C ALA A 59 -9.93 7.92 -32.28
N ASP A 60 -11.21 8.28 -32.42
CA ASP A 60 -12.14 7.62 -33.35
C ASP A 60 -11.55 7.46 -34.76
N GLY A 61 -11.47 6.21 -35.22
CA GLY A 61 -10.95 5.86 -36.54
C GLY A 61 -9.42 5.81 -36.67
N LYS A 62 -8.65 5.97 -35.57
CA LYS A 62 -7.18 5.88 -35.57
C LYS A 62 -6.69 4.65 -34.80
N PRO A 63 -5.61 3.97 -35.25
CA PRO A 63 -5.00 2.92 -34.46
C PRO A 63 -4.49 3.45 -33.11
N PRO A 64 -4.41 2.59 -32.06
CA PRO A 64 -3.85 2.97 -30.78
C PRO A 64 -2.44 3.52 -30.98
N SER A 65 -2.22 4.73 -30.47
CA SER A 65 -0.89 5.35 -30.48
C SER A 65 -0.06 4.76 -29.34
N PRO A 66 1.26 4.60 -29.50
CA PRO A 66 2.11 4.24 -28.38
C PRO A 66 2.02 5.31 -27.28
N PRO A 67 2.17 4.93 -26.00
CA PRO A 67 2.12 5.88 -24.90
C PRO A 67 3.20 6.96 -25.08
N SER A 68 2.84 8.20 -24.80
CA SER A 68 3.75 9.33 -24.76
C SER A 68 4.80 9.17 -23.65
N ALA A 69 5.90 9.93 -23.75
CA ALA A 69 6.93 9.93 -22.71
C ALA A 69 6.38 10.37 -21.33
N GLU A 70 5.38 11.24 -21.31
CA GLU A 70 4.72 11.70 -20.07
C GLU A 70 3.87 10.58 -19.45
N GLU A 71 3.08 9.86 -20.25
CA GLU A 71 2.31 8.70 -19.78
C GLU A 71 3.22 7.60 -19.25
N LEU A 72 4.32 7.27 -19.95
CA LEU A 72 5.31 6.30 -19.47
C LEU A 72 5.94 6.73 -18.15
N ALA A 73 6.26 8.02 -17.98
CA ALA A 73 6.81 8.54 -16.74
C ALA A 73 5.78 8.46 -15.59
N ALA A 74 4.51 8.75 -15.85
CA ALA A 74 3.43 8.63 -14.86
C ALA A 74 3.21 7.17 -14.44
N MET A 75 3.19 6.24 -15.40
CA MET A 75 3.11 4.80 -15.13
C MET A 75 4.28 4.31 -14.29
N ALA A 76 5.51 4.66 -14.67
CA ALA A 76 6.71 4.28 -13.93
C ALA A 76 6.74 4.88 -12.51
N ARG A 77 6.25 6.11 -12.36
CA ARG A 77 6.11 6.75 -11.05
C ARG A 77 5.11 5.99 -10.17
N TRP A 78 3.95 5.66 -10.72
CA TRP A 78 2.94 4.89 -10.01
C TRP A 78 3.46 3.51 -9.62
N ASP A 79 4.13 2.79 -10.53
CA ASP A 79 4.70 1.47 -10.29
C ASP A 79 5.76 1.51 -9.17
N LYS A 80 6.56 2.59 -9.11
CA LYS A 80 7.52 2.83 -8.01
C LYS A 80 6.81 3.06 -6.68
N ASP A 81 5.82 3.95 -6.65
CA ASP A 81 5.08 4.30 -5.43
C ASP A 81 4.31 3.07 -4.89
N GLU A 82 3.78 2.23 -5.79
CA GLU A 82 3.17 0.93 -5.47
C GLU A 82 4.16 -0.05 -4.80
N LEU A 83 5.41 -0.12 -5.28
CA LEU A 83 6.46 -0.93 -4.67
C LEU A 83 6.90 -0.39 -3.30
N SER A 84 7.01 0.94 -3.16
CA SER A 84 7.28 1.59 -1.87
C SER A 84 6.18 1.31 -0.86
N ALA A 85 4.91 1.41 -1.26
CA ALA A 85 3.76 1.05 -0.43
C ALA A 85 3.82 -0.41 0.06
N LYS A 86 4.15 -1.36 -0.82
CA LYS A 86 4.37 -2.77 -0.43
C LYS A 86 5.52 -2.92 0.56
N SER A 87 6.64 -2.25 0.34
CA SER A 87 7.79 -2.27 1.25
C SER A 87 7.42 -1.78 2.65
N LEU A 88 6.67 -0.68 2.76
CA LEU A 88 6.20 -0.17 4.05
C LEU A 88 5.31 -1.19 4.77
N LEU A 89 4.44 -1.89 4.04
CA LEU A 89 3.60 -2.95 4.59
C LEU A 89 4.43 -4.12 5.11
N THR A 90 5.39 -4.62 4.33
CA THR A 90 6.18 -5.79 4.71
C THR A 90 7.08 -5.56 5.92
N GLN A 91 7.48 -4.33 6.20
CA GLN A 91 8.30 -3.99 7.39
C GLN A 91 7.59 -4.28 8.73
N LYS A 92 6.25 -4.28 8.73
CA LYS A 92 5.48 -4.32 9.98
C LYS A 92 4.55 -5.52 10.10
N ILE A 93 4.58 -6.47 9.17
CA ILE A 93 3.80 -7.71 9.25
C ILE A 93 4.69 -8.91 9.59
N PRO A 94 4.14 -9.97 10.23
CA PRO A 94 4.84 -11.25 10.38
C PRO A 94 5.07 -11.96 9.04
N ASP A 95 6.12 -12.79 8.97
CA ASP A 95 6.41 -13.60 7.78
C ASP A 95 5.26 -14.53 7.39
N SER A 96 4.55 -15.10 8.38
CA SER A 96 3.38 -15.94 8.14
C SER A 96 2.24 -15.18 7.45
N THR A 97 2.11 -13.89 7.70
CA THR A 97 1.15 -13.02 7.02
C THR A 97 1.64 -12.68 5.63
N LEU A 98 2.92 -12.32 5.49
CA LEU A 98 3.53 -12.07 4.18
C LEU A 98 3.37 -13.27 3.23
N MET A 99 3.64 -14.48 3.70
CA MET A 99 3.49 -15.72 2.90
C MET A 99 2.06 -15.96 2.42
N ARG A 100 1.04 -15.39 3.07
CA ARG A 100 -0.36 -15.54 2.62
C ARG A 100 -0.80 -14.47 1.64
N ILE A 101 -0.21 -13.28 1.71
CA ILE A 101 -0.56 -12.15 0.84
C ILE A 101 0.40 -11.96 -0.35
N HIS A 102 1.54 -12.65 -0.39
CA HIS A 102 2.59 -12.41 -1.38
C HIS A 102 2.12 -12.60 -2.83
N ALA A 103 1.19 -13.52 -3.08
CA ALA A 103 0.63 -13.79 -4.41
C ALA A 103 -0.26 -12.65 -4.94
N LYS A 104 -0.63 -11.68 -4.09
CA LYS A 104 -1.45 -10.53 -4.48
C LYS A 104 -0.57 -9.47 -5.11
N THR A 105 -1.00 -8.97 -6.27
CA THR A 105 -0.22 -8.06 -7.08
C THR A 105 -0.30 -6.65 -6.54
N LEU A 106 -1.47 -6.19 -6.07
CA LEU A 106 -1.65 -4.83 -5.60
C LEU A 106 -1.56 -4.73 -4.08
N VAL A 107 -1.01 -3.61 -3.58
CA VAL A 107 -0.94 -3.34 -2.14
C VAL A 107 -2.33 -3.20 -1.54
N ARG A 108 -3.31 -2.68 -2.29
CA ARG A 108 -4.73 -2.68 -1.91
C ARG A 108 -5.23 -4.08 -1.58
N GLU A 109 -5.01 -5.04 -2.46
CA GLU A 109 -5.45 -6.43 -2.27
C GLU A 109 -4.77 -7.08 -1.06
N ARG A 110 -3.47 -6.80 -0.88
CA ARG A 110 -2.71 -7.25 0.29
C ARG A 110 -3.28 -6.68 1.59
N TRP A 111 -3.60 -5.39 1.58
CA TRP A 111 -4.16 -4.67 2.71
C TRP A 111 -5.57 -5.15 3.04
N GLU A 112 -6.46 -5.29 2.06
CA GLU A 112 -7.81 -5.85 2.22
C GLU A 112 -7.78 -7.24 2.87
N ALA A 113 -6.85 -8.09 2.45
CA ALA A 113 -6.69 -9.42 3.01
C ALA A 113 -6.26 -9.39 4.48
N ILE A 114 -5.32 -8.51 4.83
CA ILE A 114 -4.92 -8.28 6.23
C ILE A 114 -6.10 -7.74 7.04
N VAL A 115 -6.81 -6.74 6.51
CA VAL A 115 -7.96 -6.13 7.19
C VAL A 115 -9.01 -7.18 7.49
N LYS A 116 -9.36 -8.03 6.52
CA LYS A 116 -10.33 -9.10 6.71
C LYS A 116 -9.90 -10.04 7.84
N GLU A 117 -8.72 -10.63 7.72
CA GLU A 117 -8.23 -11.62 8.67
C GLU A 117 -8.08 -11.05 10.10
N TYR A 118 -7.46 -9.88 10.22
CA TYR A 118 -7.11 -9.34 11.53
C TYR A 118 -8.28 -8.64 12.21
N THR A 119 -9.31 -8.25 11.47
CA THR A 119 -10.59 -7.85 12.06
C THR A 119 -11.31 -9.05 12.67
N GLU A 120 -11.32 -10.19 11.98
CA GLU A 120 -11.85 -11.44 12.53
C GLU A 120 -11.07 -11.87 13.78
N LYS A 121 -9.74 -11.98 13.68
CA LYS A 121 -8.87 -12.35 14.81
C LYS A 121 -8.94 -11.38 15.99
N GLY A 122 -8.92 -10.08 15.72
CA GLY A 122 -8.98 -9.06 16.76
C GLY A 122 -10.30 -9.07 17.52
N ALA A 123 -11.42 -9.37 16.84
CA ALA A 123 -12.72 -9.54 17.48
C ALA A 123 -12.73 -10.75 18.42
N TYR A 124 -12.20 -11.90 17.99
CA TYR A 124 -12.08 -13.09 18.85
C TYR A 124 -11.17 -12.87 20.05
N ALA A 125 -10.04 -12.18 19.88
CA ALA A 125 -9.12 -11.87 20.97
C ALA A 125 -9.73 -10.94 22.05
N GLN A 126 -10.73 -10.13 21.69
CA GLN A 126 -11.45 -9.27 22.64
C GLN A 126 -12.56 -10.01 23.41
N THR A 127 -13.09 -11.10 22.87
CA THR A 127 -14.12 -11.93 23.53
C THR A 127 -13.54 -12.96 24.50
N ASP A 128 -12.27 -13.32 24.35
CA ASP A 128 -11.55 -14.27 25.21
C ASP A 128 -10.79 -13.60 26.39
N LEU A 129 -10.97 -12.28 26.58
CA LEU A 129 -10.47 -11.48 27.71
C LEU A 129 -11.54 -11.35 28.81
#